data_AF-I0YVN7-F1
#
_entry.id   AF-I0YVN7-F1
#
_cell.length_a   1.000
_cell.length_b   1.000
_cell.length_c   1.000
_cell.angle_alpha   90.00
_cell.angle_beta   90.00
_cell.angle_gamma   90.00
#
_symmetry.space_group_name_H-M   'P 1'
#
loop_
_entity.id
_entity.type
_entity.pdbx_description
1 polymer ?
#
loop_
_entity_poly.entity_id
_entity_poly.type
_entity_poly.pdbx_seq_one_letter_code
_entity_poly.pdbx_strand_id
1 'polypeptide(L)'
;MFKGKQRVSRLDCSTEEDWPVEIRVEDVNLQEGTLCGSSTWHLPNGKSPVVTSWEGEIIDNVNHSFVTQKWGATQQSDLKQWSKFPHFVPLRLNVLQRRGRCGYLRDYSHIYMRWKEQCFLNAGEDCGLTIAGFYYVCMCRKTGEVQGIYVDPHSTPNHHLSLRPCTQGGAGSQTFSAFQFR
;
A
#
# COMPACT_ATOMS: atom_id res chain seq x y z
N MET A 1 2.67 -13.29 4.09
CA MET A 1 1.48 -12.82 4.84
C MET A 1 1.90 -11.71 5.78
N PHE A 2 1.11 -10.65 5.87
CA PHE A 2 1.30 -9.51 6.74
C PHE A 2 0.06 -9.34 7.63
N LYS A 3 0.24 -8.82 8.84
CA LYS A 3 -0.86 -8.46 9.75
C LYS A 3 -0.61 -7.08 10.34
N GLY A 4 -1.69 -6.39 10.63
CA GLY A 4 -1.62 -5.09 11.29
C GLY A 4 -2.97 -4.42 11.36
N LYS A 5 -2.99 -3.12 11.12
CA LYS A 5 -4.19 -2.30 11.28
C LYS A 5 -4.27 -1.18 10.26
N GLN A 6 -5.49 -0.85 9.89
CA GLN A 6 -5.84 0.38 9.19
C GLN A 6 -6.44 1.34 10.21
N ARG A 7 -5.78 2.48 10.38
CA ARG A 7 -6.31 3.58 11.18
C ARG A 7 -7.20 4.45 10.32
N VAL A 8 -8.44 4.64 10.74
CA VAL A 8 -9.47 5.41 10.04
C VAL A 8 -9.92 6.57 10.93
N SER A 9 -9.91 7.79 10.40
CA SER A 9 -10.54 8.93 11.08
C SER A 9 -12.02 8.99 10.73
N ARG A 10 -12.90 9.09 11.73
CA ARG A 10 -14.34 9.29 11.50
C ARG A 10 -14.63 10.63 10.81
N LEU A 11 -15.84 10.75 10.24
CA LEU A 11 -16.31 11.94 9.50
C LEU A 11 -16.23 13.25 10.29
N ASP A 12 -16.33 13.18 11.62
CA ASP A 12 -16.22 14.32 12.52
C ASP A 12 -14.77 14.62 12.94
N CYS A 13 -13.79 13.83 12.46
CA CYS A 13 -12.37 13.87 12.81
C CYS A 13 -12.10 13.86 14.33
N SER A 14 -13.07 13.47 15.15
CA SER A 14 -12.99 13.53 16.61
C SER A 14 -12.40 12.25 17.22
N THR A 15 -12.50 11.15 16.48
CA THR A 15 -12.14 9.80 16.92
C THR A 15 -11.44 9.02 15.81
N GLU A 16 -10.37 8.31 16.18
CA GLU A 16 -9.66 7.36 15.33
C GLU A 16 -10.09 5.94 15.68
N GLU A 17 -10.32 5.12 14.66
CA GLU A 17 -10.56 3.68 14.81
C GLU A 17 -9.42 2.89 14.19
N ASP A 18 -9.00 1.80 14.85
CA ASP A 18 -8.00 0.89 14.33
C ASP A 18 -8.71 -0.41 13.89
N TRP A 19 -8.79 -0.64 12.58
CA TRP A 19 -9.40 -1.84 11.99
C TRP A 19 -8.32 -2.89 11.76
N PRO A 20 -8.37 -4.07 12.42
CA PRO A 20 -7.41 -5.13 12.14
C PRO A 20 -7.50 -5.60 10.69
N VAL A 21 -6.35 -5.87 10.09
CA VAL A 21 -6.24 -6.31 8.70
C VAL A 21 -5.15 -7.35 8.53
N GLU A 22 -5.43 -8.36 7.70
CA GLU A 22 -4.47 -9.34 7.25
C GLU A 22 -4.30 -9.23 5.73
N ILE A 23 -3.06 -9.16 5.25
CA ILE A 23 -2.77 -9.03 3.82
C ILE A 23 -1.93 -10.22 3.36
N ARG A 24 -2.39 -10.85 2.29
CA ARG A 24 -1.67 -11.92 1.61
C ARG A 24 -1.26 -11.40 0.24
N VAL A 25 0.03 -11.45 -0.04
CA VAL A 25 0.53 -11.36 -1.42
C VAL A 25 0.49 -12.77 -1.99
N GLU A 26 -0.12 -12.92 -3.15
CA GLU A 26 -0.36 -14.21 -3.82
C GLU A 26 0.61 -14.41 -4.98
N ASP A 27 0.84 -13.36 -5.78
CA ASP A 27 1.81 -13.39 -6.88
C ASP A 27 2.59 -12.08 -7.00
N VAL A 28 3.81 -12.17 -7.54
CA VAL A 28 4.71 -11.03 -7.79
C VAL A 28 5.41 -11.24 -9.14
N ASN A 29 5.16 -10.34 -10.08
CA ASN A 29 5.84 -10.30 -11.37
C ASN A 29 6.79 -9.09 -11.41
N LEU A 30 8.08 -9.34 -11.10
CA LEU A 30 9.10 -8.31 -11.09
C LEU A 30 9.47 -7.78 -12.48
N GLN A 31 9.17 -8.53 -13.55
CA GLN A 31 9.44 -8.09 -14.92
C GLN A 31 8.47 -6.97 -15.31
N GLU A 32 7.20 -7.14 -14.99
CA GLU A 32 6.15 -6.15 -15.24
C GLU A 32 6.01 -5.13 -14.11
N GLY A 33 6.73 -5.33 -12.99
CA GLY A 33 6.64 -4.46 -11.81
C GLY A 33 5.29 -4.56 -11.11
N THR A 34 4.64 -5.71 -11.12
CA THR A 34 3.30 -5.91 -10.56
C THR A 34 3.28 -6.98 -9.47
N LEU A 35 2.23 -6.94 -8.65
CA LEU A 35 1.92 -7.95 -7.64
C LEU A 35 0.42 -7.97 -7.40
N CYS A 36 -0.11 -9.03 -6.81
CA CYS A 36 -1.52 -9.10 -6.44
C CYS A 36 -1.73 -9.91 -5.17
N GLY A 37 -2.94 -9.83 -4.63
CA GLY A 37 -3.36 -10.71 -3.56
C GLY A 37 -4.69 -10.31 -2.95
N SER A 38 -4.85 -10.65 -1.67
CA SER A 38 -6.07 -10.47 -0.92
C SER A 38 -5.84 -9.77 0.42
N SER A 39 -6.86 -9.04 0.87
CA SER A 39 -6.90 -8.35 2.15
C SER A 39 -8.13 -8.79 2.93
N THR A 40 -7.95 -9.18 4.19
CA THR A 40 -9.02 -9.55 5.12
C THR A 40 -9.17 -8.46 6.15
N TRP A 41 -10.31 -7.77 6.15
CA TRP A 41 -10.64 -6.63 6.98
C TRP A 41 -11.58 -7.04 8.12
N HIS A 42 -11.22 -6.65 9.35
CA HIS A 42 -12.03 -6.87 10.54
C HIS A 42 -12.66 -5.54 10.97
N LEU A 43 -13.84 -5.24 10.42
CA LEU A 43 -14.56 -4.00 10.72
C LEU A 43 -15.12 -4.04 12.16
N PRO A 44 -15.05 -2.94 12.95
CA PRO A 44 -15.48 -2.92 14.35
C PRO A 44 -16.93 -3.37 14.59
N ASN A 45 -17.82 -3.07 13.65
CA ASN A 45 -19.25 -3.43 13.70
C ASN A 45 -19.62 -4.54 12.71
N GLY A 46 -18.62 -5.20 12.10
CA GLY A 46 -18.83 -6.25 11.11
C GLY A 46 -19.15 -7.59 11.77
N LYS A 47 -20.18 -8.30 11.26
CA LYS A 47 -20.53 -9.65 11.73
C LYS A 47 -19.53 -10.71 11.27
N SER A 48 -18.83 -10.46 10.17
CA SER A 48 -17.83 -11.35 9.57
C SER A 48 -16.73 -10.52 8.91
N PRO A 49 -15.50 -11.06 8.76
CA PRO A 49 -14.44 -10.37 8.03
C PRO A 49 -14.83 -10.13 6.56
N VAL A 50 -14.47 -8.97 6.04
CA VAL A 50 -14.64 -8.61 4.62
C VAL A 50 -13.34 -8.91 3.89
N VAL A 51 -13.40 -9.58 2.75
CA VAL A 51 -12.23 -9.94 1.94
C VAL A 51 -12.28 -9.19 0.62
N THR A 52 -11.20 -8.48 0.29
CA THR A 52 -11.04 -7.79 -0.99
C THR A 52 -9.85 -8.37 -1.76
N SER A 53 -9.96 -8.43 -3.09
CA SER A 53 -8.81 -8.67 -3.97
C SER A 53 -8.17 -7.33 -4.34
N TRP A 54 -6.86 -7.34 -4.60
CA TRP A 54 -6.12 -6.14 -4.98
C TRP A 54 -4.98 -6.46 -5.93
N GLU A 55 -4.63 -5.44 -6.72
CA GLU A 55 -3.46 -5.43 -7.58
C GLU A 55 -2.52 -4.31 -7.14
N GLY A 56 -1.24 -4.50 -7.38
CA GLY A 56 -0.19 -3.61 -6.96
C GLY A 56 0.78 -3.29 -8.10
N GLU A 57 1.30 -2.07 -8.05
CA GLU A 57 2.39 -1.59 -8.89
C GLU A 57 3.61 -1.33 -8.02
N ILE A 58 4.77 -1.82 -8.43
CA ILE A 58 6.07 -1.58 -7.80
C ILE A 58 6.72 -0.39 -8.50
N ILE A 59 7.09 0.63 -7.73
CA ILE A 59 7.84 1.75 -8.28
C ILE A 59 9.28 1.30 -8.54
N ASP A 60 9.65 1.14 -9.81
CA ASP A 60 10.92 0.56 -10.24
C ASP A 60 11.69 1.46 -11.24
N ASN A 61 11.11 2.61 -11.63
CA ASN A 61 11.55 3.53 -12.70
C ASN A 61 11.47 3.00 -14.14
N VAL A 62 11.13 1.73 -14.33
CA VAL A 62 11.04 1.05 -15.63
C VAL A 62 9.58 0.99 -16.05
N ASN A 63 8.78 0.21 -15.32
CA ASN A 63 7.36 0.00 -15.55
C ASN A 63 6.55 1.11 -14.87
N HIS A 64 6.95 1.50 -13.66
CA HIS A 64 6.19 2.47 -12.87
C HIS A 64 7.10 3.52 -12.22
N SER A 65 6.62 4.77 -12.23
CA SER A 65 7.27 5.92 -11.59
C SER A 65 6.45 6.43 -10.41
N PHE A 66 6.99 7.38 -9.64
CA PHE A 66 6.25 8.04 -8.55
C PHE A 66 5.08 8.92 -9.03
N VAL A 67 4.94 9.18 -10.35
CA VAL A 67 3.76 9.86 -10.91
C VAL A 67 2.72 8.81 -11.31
N THR A 68 1.50 8.97 -10.80
CA THR A 68 0.42 7.99 -10.95
C THR A 68 -0.41 8.21 -12.22
N GLN A 69 -0.85 9.44 -12.50
CA GLN A 69 -1.67 9.83 -13.68
C GLN A 69 -2.97 9.02 -13.90
N LYS A 70 -3.47 8.36 -12.85
CA LYS A 70 -4.73 7.62 -12.83
C LYS A 70 -5.36 7.71 -11.45
N TRP A 71 -6.58 7.19 -11.30
CA TRP A 71 -7.32 7.19 -10.03
C TRP A 71 -7.47 8.60 -9.40
N GLY A 72 -7.58 9.62 -10.25
CA GLY A 72 -7.67 11.03 -9.83
C GLY A 72 -6.37 11.63 -9.28
N ALA A 73 -5.26 10.91 -9.27
CA ALA A 73 -3.98 11.40 -8.77
C ALA A 73 -3.22 12.23 -9.82
N THR A 74 -2.79 13.42 -9.40
CA THR A 74 -1.89 14.32 -10.14
C THR A 74 -0.48 14.24 -9.58
N GLN A 75 0.52 14.72 -10.34
CA GLN A 75 1.91 14.80 -9.86
C GLN A 75 2.03 15.59 -8.54
N GLN A 76 1.23 16.65 -8.37
CA GLN A 76 1.25 17.45 -7.15
C GLN A 76 0.68 16.66 -5.96
N SER A 77 -0.43 15.95 -6.16
CA SER A 77 -1.00 15.11 -5.10
C SER A 77 -0.10 13.92 -4.78
N ASP A 78 0.52 13.29 -5.79
CA ASP A 78 1.50 12.22 -5.62
C ASP A 78 2.63 12.68 -4.70
N LEU A 79 3.28 13.80 -5.04
CA LEU A 79 4.36 14.36 -4.23
C LEU A 79 3.91 14.66 -2.80
N LYS A 80 2.68 15.16 -2.61
CA LYS A 80 2.12 15.41 -1.28
C LYS A 80 1.97 14.11 -0.48
N GLN A 81 1.46 13.04 -1.07
CA GLN A 81 1.26 11.77 -0.38
C GLN A 81 2.58 11.04 -0.13
N TRP A 82 3.46 10.96 -1.14
CA TRP A 82 4.77 10.34 -0.97
C TRP A 82 5.61 11.05 0.10
N SER A 83 5.52 12.37 0.21
CA SER A 83 6.23 13.15 1.24
C SER A 83 5.78 12.86 2.67
N LYS A 84 4.67 12.14 2.88
CA LYS A 84 4.26 11.68 4.22
C LYS A 84 5.09 10.49 4.71
N PHE A 85 5.79 9.77 3.82
CA PHE A 85 6.73 8.73 4.21
C PHE A 85 8.09 9.39 4.54
N PRO A 86 8.62 9.27 5.77
CA PRO A 86 9.88 9.90 6.14
C PRO A 86 11.05 9.52 5.21
N HIS A 87 11.09 8.26 4.78
CA HIS A 87 12.13 7.75 3.87
C HIS A 87 12.00 8.24 2.42
N PHE A 88 10.89 8.87 2.04
CA PHE A 88 10.77 9.50 0.72
C PHE A 88 11.39 10.90 0.68
N VAL A 89 11.51 11.58 1.83
CA VAL A 89 12.00 12.97 1.90
C VAL A 89 13.35 13.15 1.19
N PRO A 90 14.35 12.27 1.34
CA PRO A 90 15.62 12.35 0.61
C PRO A 90 15.48 12.18 -0.91
N LEU A 91 14.45 11.47 -1.38
CA LEU A 91 14.22 11.18 -2.80
C LEU A 91 13.44 12.31 -3.50
N ARG A 92 12.69 13.12 -2.74
CA ARG A 92 11.72 14.10 -3.25
C ARG A 92 12.28 15.03 -4.34
N LEU A 93 13.46 15.60 -4.13
CA LEU A 93 14.08 16.50 -5.11
C LEU A 93 14.41 15.78 -6.42
N ASN A 94 14.96 14.57 -6.34
CA ASN A 94 15.30 13.78 -7.51
C ASN A 94 14.03 13.39 -8.30
N VAL A 95 13.00 12.94 -7.58
CA VAL A 95 11.70 12.59 -8.15
C VAL A 95 11.05 13.79 -8.87
N LEU A 96 11.10 14.98 -8.27
CA LEU A 96 10.59 16.21 -8.89
C LEU A 96 11.36 16.57 -10.17
N GLN A 97 12.69 16.57 -10.11
CA GLN A 97 13.55 16.96 -11.23
C GLN A 97 13.54 15.94 -12.38
N ARG A 98 13.31 14.66 -12.08
CA ARG A 98 13.38 13.55 -13.04
C ARG A 98 12.01 12.97 -13.38
N ARG A 99 10.96 13.80 -13.35
CA ARG A 99 9.60 13.45 -13.80
C ARG A 99 9.09 12.14 -13.18
N GLY A 100 9.24 11.99 -11.86
CA GLY A 100 8.77 10.79 -11.15
C GLY A 100 9.79 9.70 -10.92
N ARG A 101 11.02 9.82 -11.45
CA ARG A 101 12.04 8.77 -11.34
C ARG A 101 13.11 9.09 -10.29
N CYS A 102 13.68 8.07 -9.69
CA CYS A 102 14.81 8.19 -8.77
C CYS A 102 15.90 7.15 -9.05
N GLY A 103 17.09 7.59 -9.47
CA GLY A 103 18.17 6.69 -9.91
C GLY A 103 18.71 5.74 -8.84
N TYR A 104 18.50 6.03 -7.57
CA TYR A 104 18.99 5.24 -6.44
C TYR A 104 17.98 4.21 -5.92
N LEU A 105 16.80 4.09 -6.55
CA LEU A 105 15.67 3.33 -6.01
C LEU A 105 15.96 1.83 -5.85
N ARG A 106 16.75 1.26 -6.77
CA ARG A 106 17.14 -0.16 -6.75
C ARG A 106 17.80 -0.55 -5.42
N ASP A 107 18.79 0.21 -5.02
CA ASP A 107 19.61 -0.04 -3.82
C ASP A 107 19.08 0.67 -2.58
N TYR A 108 17.94 1.35 -2.70
CA TYR A 108 17.33 2.06 -1.58
C TYR A 108 16.75 1.10 -0.56
N SER A 109 16.79 1.50 0.71
CA SER A 109 16.33 0.66 1.84
C SER A 109 14.82 0.38 1.84
N HIS A 110 14.06 1.10 1.01
CA HIS A 110 12.61 1.02 0.94
C HIS A 110 12.12 0.74 -0.48
N ILE A 111 11.09 -0.08 -0.58
CA ILE A 111 10.34 -0.35 -1.80
C ILE A 111 9.05 0.44 -1.73
N TYR A 112 8.75 1.18 -2.80
CA TYR A 112 7.50 1.92 -2.93
C TYR A 112 6.56 1.18 -3.85
N MET A 113 5.28 1.20 -3.53
CA MET A 113 4.24 0.54 -4.32
C MET A 113 2.95 1.37 -4.31
N ARG A 114 2.04 1.08 -5.24
CA ARG A 114 0.63 1.48 -5.14
C ARG A 114 -0.23 0.24 -5.16
N TRP A 115 -1.20 0.13 -4.25
CA TRP A 115 -2.15 -1.00 -4.22
C TRP A 115 -3.56 -0.50 -4.49
N LYS A 116 -4.26 -1.14 -5.43
CA LYS A 116 -5.63 -0.83 -5.82
C LYS A 116 -6.48 -2.07 -5.62
N GLU A 117 -7.50 -1.95 -4.78
CA GLU A 117 -8.51 -3.00 -4.62
C GLU A 117 -9.39 -3.10 -5.87
N GLN A 118 -9.74 -4.33 -6.24
CA GLN A 118 -10.47 -4.63 -7.46
C GLN A 118 -11.92 -5.00 -7.17
N CYS A 119 -12.16 -5.90 -6.22
CA CYS A 119 -13.51 -6.31 -5.84
C CYS A 119 -13.59 -6.89 -4.42
N PHE A 120 -14.82 -7.01 -3.92
CA PHE A 120 -15.14 -7.80 -2.73
C PHE A 120 -15.29 -9.27 -3.12
N LEU A 121 -14.68 -10.17 -2.35
CA LEU A 121 -14.74 -11.62 -2.60
C LEU A 121 -15.86 -12.31 -1.82
N ASN A 122 -16.29 -11.76 -0.70
CA ASN A 122 -17.27 -12.39 0.20
C ASN A 122 -18.32 -11.42 0.78
N ALA A 123 -18.38 -10.19 0.27
CA ALA A 123 -19.28 -9.15 0.77
C ALA A 123 -19.85 -8.31 -0.39
N GLY A 124 -20.97 -7.63 -0.15
CA GLY A 124 -21.50 -6.61 -1.05
C GLY A 124 -20.96 -5.22 -0.73
N GLU A 125 -21.32 -4.24 -1.56
CA GLU A 125 -20.87 -2.84 -1.44
C GLU A 125 -21.33 -2.16 -0.14
N ASP A 126 -22.43 -2.62 0.46
CA ASP A 126 -22.99 -2.07 1.71
C ASP A 126 -22.32 -2.60 3.00
N CYS A 127 -21.14 -3.24 2.90
CA CYS A 127 -20.46 -3.83 4.05
C CYS A 127 -19.76 -2.80 4.98
N GLY A 128 -19.78 -1.51 4.63
CA GLY A 128 -19.15 -0.45 5.42
C GLY A 128 -17.67 -0.24 5.14
N LEU A 129 -17.11 -0.90 4.11
CA LEU A 129 -15.78 -0.67 3.57
C LEU A 129 -15.90 -0.08 2.16
N THR A 130 -15.12 0.97 1.86
CA THR A 130 -14.98 1.48 0.49
C THR A 130 -13.67 1.00 -0.12
N ILE A 131 -13.72 0.61 -1.40
CA ILE A 131 -12.56 0.19 -2.20
C ILE A 131 -12.34 1.10 -3.42
N ALA A 132 -13.02 2.25 -3.48
CA ALA A 132 -12.98 3.14 -4.64
C ALA A 132 -11.59 3.77 -4.85
N GLY A 133 -10.90 4.05 -3.74
CA GLY A 133 -9.57 4.64 -3.71
C GLY A 133 -8.45 3.64 -3.97
N PHE A 134 -7.23 4.04 -3.59
CA PHE A 134 -6.04 3.23 -3.64
C PHE A 134 -5.05 3.62 -2.53
N TYR A 135 -4.04 2.78 -2.32
CA TYR A 135 -2.99 2.98 -1.33
C TYR A 135 -1.69 3.42 -1.97
N TYR A 136 -1.06 4.45 -1.41
CA TYR A 136 0.39 4.64 -1.52
C TYR A 136 1.05 3.75 -0.47
N VAL A 137 2.09 3.00 -0.83
CA VAL A 137 2.68 1.98 0.05
C VAL A 137 4.20 2.13 0.06
N CYS A 138 4.78 1.96 1.24
CA CYS A 138 6.23 1.96 1.48
C CYS A 138 6.57 0.74 2.36
N MET A 139 7.50 -0.09 1.91
CA MET A 139 7.96 -1.27 2.65
C MET A 139 9.46 -1.18 2.94
N CYS A 140 9.84 -1.38 4.20
CA CYS A 140 11.24 -1.49 4.59
C CYS A 140 11.79 -2.87 4.17
N ARG A 141 12.85 -2.89 3.35
CA ARG A 141 13.48 -4.14 2.89
C ARG A 141 14.05 -4.99 4.04
N LYS A 142 14.56 -4.32 5.08
CA LYS A 142 15.24 -5.00 6.20
C LYS A 142 14.27 -5.66 7.16
N THR A 143 13.21 -4.95 7.54
CA THR A 143 12.24 -5.43 8.55
C THR A 143 11.01 -6.08 7.92
N GLY A 144 10.74 -5.83 6.65
CA GLY A 144 9.50 -6.20 5.98
C GLY A 144 8.29 -5.39 6.46
N GLU A 145 8.46 -4.39 7.32
CA GLU A 145 7.35 -3.54 7.77
C GLU A 145 6.80 -2.74 6.60
N VAL A 146 5.47 -2.67 6.51
CA VAL A 146 4.75 -1.95 5.46
C VAL A 146 3.96 -0.82 6.09
N GLN A 147 4.09 0.37 5.50
CA GLN A 147 3.26 1.52 5.78
C GLN A 147 2.46 1.85 4.52
N GLY A 148 1.20 2.23 4.69
CA GLY A 148 0.36 2.67 3.59
C GLY A 148 -0.50 3.86 3.96
N ILE A 149 -0.93 4.59 2.93
CA ILE A 149 -1.82 5.73 3.03
C ILE A 149 -2.91 5.54 1.99
N TYR A 150 -4.14 5.33 2.45
CA TYR A 150 -5.30 5.25 1.56
C TYR A 150 -5.72 6.65 1.14
N VAL A 151 -6.06 6.78 -0.14
CA VAL A 151 -6.64 7.99 -0.70
C VAL A 151 -7.89 7.67 -1.50
N ASP A 152 -8.94 8.42 -1.22
CA ASP A 152 -10.18 8.45 -1.98
C ASP A 152 -10.74 9.87 -1.85
N PRO A 153 -11.04 10.59 -2.95
CA PRO A 153 -11.64 11.92 -2.92
C PRO A 153 -12.95 12.01 -2.13
N HIS A 154 -13.66 10.88 -1.96
CA HIS A 154 -14.94 10.81 -1.26
C HIS A 154 -14.83 10.30 0.18
N SER A 155 -13.63 9.92 0.62
CA SER A 155 -13.38 9.43 1.98
C SER A 155 -12.80 10.50 2.89
N THR A 156 -12.89 10.28 4.20
CA THR A 156 -12.16 11.10 5.18
C THR A 156 -10.64 10.98 4.96
N PRO A 157 -9.88 12.05 5.22
CA PRO A 157 -8.43 12.01 5.08
C PRO A 157 -7.77 11.15 6.17
N ASN A 158 -6.47 10.90 6.01
CA ASN A 158 -5.57 10.32 7.03
C ASN A 158 -5.87 8.87 7.41
N HIS A 159 -6.16 8.05 6.40
CA HIS A 159 -6.27 6.61 6.56
C HIS A 159 -4.89 5.96 6.46
N HIS A 160 -4.41 5.39 7.56
CA HIS A 160 -3.03 4.89 7.67
C HIS A 160 -2.99 3.38 7.88
N LEU A 161 -2.34 2.68 6.95
CA LEU A 161 -2.10 1.26 7.01
C LEU A 161 -0.75 0.99 7.66
N SER A 162 -0.69 0.09 8.63
CA SER A 162 0.56 -0.33 9.26
C SER A 162 0.56 -1.84 9.41
N LEU A 163 1.52 -2.51 8.78
CA LEU A 163 1.60 -3.97 8.75
C LEU A 163 3.00 -4.45 9.11
N ARG A 164 3.04 -5.66 9.69
CA ARG A 164 4.26 -6.41 9.95
C ARG A 164 4.20 -7.76 9.27
N PRO A 165 5.33 -8.28 8.78
CA PRO A 165 5.38 -9.61 8.21
C PRO A 165 5.09 -10.63 9.32
N CYS A 166 4.24 -11.61 9.04
CA CYS A 166 4.10 -12.75 9.92
C CYS A 166 5.31 -13.67 9.72
N THR A 167 6.18 -13.77 10.73
CA THR A 167 7.23 -14.79 10.77
C THR A 167 6.57 -16.15 10.99
N GLN A 168 6.14 -16.83 9.92
CA GLN A 168 5.83 -18.25 10.04
C GLN A 168 7.16 -18.99 10.19
N GLY A 169 7.43 -19.49 11.39
CA GLY A 169 8.50 -20.44 11.64
C GLY A 169 8.20 -21.74 10.91
N GLY A 170 8.68 -21.85 9.67
CA GLY A 170 8.54 -23.01 8.83
C GLY A 170 9.41 -22.84 7.59
N ALA A 171 10.38 -23.75 7.42
CA ALA A 171 11.30 -23.77 6.30
C ALA A 171 10.53 -23.73 4.97
N GLY A 172 10.61 -22.60 4.26
CA GLY A 172 10.01 -22.44 2.93
C GLY A 172 9.26 -21.13 2.68
N SER A 173 8.97 -20.32 3.70
CA SER A 173 8.33 -19.02 3.50
C SER A 173 9.37 -18.02 2.97
N GLN A 174 9.44 -17.83 1.65
CA GLN A 174 10.21 -16.76 1.04
C GLN A 174 9.71 -15.43 1.59
N THR A 175 10.49 -14.81 2.48
CA THR A 175 10.22 -13.45 2.92
C THR A 175 10.39 -12.52 1.73
N PHE A 176 9.52 -11.51 1.61
CA PHE A 176 9.59 -10.49 0.56
C PHE A 176 10.95 -9.74 0.53
N SER A 177 11.74 -9.85 1.61
CA SER A 177 13.12 -9.39 1.71
C SER A 177 14.12 -10.12 0.79
N ALA A 178 13.76 -11.30 0.26
CA ALA A 178 14.61 -12.08 -0.65
C ALA A 178 14.54 -11.59 -2.11
N PHE A 179 13.64 -10.66 -2.43
CA PHE A 179 13.52 -10.12 -3.78
C PHE A 179 14.63 -9.11 -4.08
N GLN A 180 15.60 -9.52 -4.89
CA GLN A 180 16.54 -8.62 -5.56
C GLN A 180 15.83 -7.96 -6.75
N PHE A 181 15.71 -6.65 -6.71
CA PHE A 181 15.20 -5.86 -7.82
C PHE A 181 16.38 -5.65 -8.77
N ARG A 182 16.21 -6.04 -10.04
CA ARG A 182 17.29 -6.01 -11.03
C ARG A 182 17.67 -4.62 -11.46
#